data_AF-A0A933XSI6-F1
#
_entry.id   AF-A0A933XSI6-F1
#
_cell.length_a   1.000
_cell.length_b   1.000
_cell.length_c   1.000
_cell.angle_alpha   90.00
_cell.angle_beta   90.00
_cell.angle_gamma   90.00
#
_symmetry.space_group_name_H-M   'P 1'
#
loop_
_entity.id
_entity.type
_entity.pdbx_description
1 polymer ?
#
loop_
_entity_poly.entity_id
_entity_poly.type
_entity_poly.pdbx_seq_one_letter_code
_entity_poly.pdbx_strand_id
1 'polypeptide(L)'
;MDNKTALEYFLQGCELKQMTSCVHAGILTEVKGTQNSPEWKKAAELFETACNEHHDKGCFELGALKYREGRSKKATEYFKIACEYGNKIACNNVKKFEK
;
A
#
# COMPACT_ATOMS: atom_id res chain seq x y z
N MET A 1 -7.65 -11.84 19.59
CA MET A 1 -6.92 -10.58 19.39
C MET A 1 -7.83 -9.66 18.60
N ASP A 2 -8.24 -8.54 19.19
CA ASP A 2 -9.32 -7.71 18.67
C ASP A 2 -8.82 -6.77 17.56
N ASN A 3 -8.85 -7.25 16.32
CA ASN A 3 -8.40 -6.50 15.15
C ASN A 3 -9.31 -5.29 14.81
N LYS A 4 -10.48 -5.15 15.46
CA LYS A 4 -11.34 -3.96 15.31
C LYS A 4 -10.67 -2.75 15.98
N THR A 5 -10.21 -2.91 17.21
CA THR A 5 -9.52 -1.86 17.96
C THR A 5 -8.22 -1.45 17.27
N ALA A 6 -7.46 -2.41 16.73
CA ALA A 6 -6.21 -2.12 16.02
C ALA A 6 -6.43 -1.27 14.76
N LEU A 7 -7.47 -1.58 13.96
CA LEU A 7 -7.76 -0.81 12.75
C LEU A 7 -8.13 0.64 13.08
N GLU A 8 -8.95 0.87 14.11
CA GLU A 8 -9.33 2.21 14.54
C GLU A 8 -8.13 3.04 14.98
N TYR A 9 -7.22 2.45 15.77
CA TYR A 9 -5.97 3.13 16.16
C TYR A 9 -5.08 3.47 14.97
N PHE A 10 -4.95 2.57 14.00
CA PHE A 10 -4.14 2.84 12.80
C PHE A 10 -4.78 3.91 11.90
N LEU A 11 -6.11 3.97 11.81
CA LEU A 11 -6.81 5.03 11.09
C LEU A 11 -6.60 6.39 11.77
N GLN A 12 -6.70 6.47 13.09
CA GLN A 12 -6.37 7.69 13.84
C GLN A 12 -4.91 8.11 13.63
N GLY A 13 -3.99 7.15 13.69
CA GLY A 13 -2.58 7.42 13.40
C GLY A 13 -2.36 7.94 11.97
N CYS A 14 -3.13 7.43 11.01
CA CYS A 14 -3.08 7.89 9.63
C CYS A 14 -3.53 9.35 9.49
N GLU A 15 -4.61 9.74 10.16
CA GLU A 15 -5.11 11.12 10.21
C GLU A 15 -4.07 12.08 10.85
N LEU A 16 -3.29 11.59 11.82
CA LEU A 16 -2.18 12.31 12.44
C LEU A 16 -0.89 12.31 11.61
N LYS A 17 -0.99 12.03 10.32
CA LYS A 17 0.13 11.95 9.37
C LYS A 17 1.21 10.90 9.67
N GLN A 18 0.92 9.92 10.52
CA GLN A 18 1.81 8.77 10.68
C GLN A 18 1.53 7.78 9.55
N MET A 19 2.22 7.95 8.43
CA MET A 19 1.95 7.15 7.22
C MET A 19 2.20 5.65 7.41
N THR A 20 3.08 5.27 8.33
CA THR A 20 3.23 3.87 8.74
C THR A 20 1.92 3.30 9.29
N SER A 21 1.12 4.10 9.99
CA SER A 21 -0.22 3.72 10.46
C SER A 21 -1.21 3.60 9.31
N CYS A 22 -1.16 4.50 8.31
CA CYS A 22 -1.95 4.34 7.08
C CYS A 22 -1.68 3.00 6.38
N VAL A 23 -0.41 2.60 6.29
CA VAL A 23 -0.02 1.32 5.69
C VAL A 23 -0.57 0.14 6.50
N HIS A 24 -0.46 0.17 7.83
CA HIS A 24 -1.03 -0.92 8.65
C HIS A 24 -2.56 -0.96 8.60
N ALA A 25 -3.23 0.20 8.59
CA ALA A 25 -4.67 0.27 8.37
C ALA A 25 -5.06 -0.30 7.00
N GLY A 26 -4.30 0.02 5.96
CA GLY A 26 -4.49 -0.50 4.61
C GLY A 26 -4.38 -2.02 4.56
N ILE A 27 -3.31 -2.60 5.15
CA ILE A 27 -3.12 -4.05 5.23
C ILE A 27 -4.27 -4.72 5.99
N LEU A 28 -4.63 -4.19 7.16
CA LEU A 28 -5.74 -4.75 7.95
C LEU A 28 -7.10 -4.64 7.26
N THR A 29 -7.28 -3.62 6.42
CA THR A 29 -8.49 -3.45 5.62
C THR A 29 -8.47 -4.44 4.45
N GLU A 30 -7.33 -4.58 3.77
CA GLU A 30 -7.14 -5.48 2.65
C GLU A 30 -7.43 -6.94 3.02
N VAL A 31 -6.91 -7.43 4.14
CA VAL A 31 -7.11 -8.82 4.59
C VAL A 31 -8.55 -9.14 5.00
N LYS A 32 -9.38 -8.12 5.28
CA LYS A 32 -10.81 -8.28 5.54
C LYS A 32 -11.62 -8.39 4.25
N GLY A 33 -11.06 -7.92 3.14
CA GLY A 33 -11.69 -7.89 1.83
C GLY A 33 -11.23 -9.02 0.91
N THR A 34 -11.91 -9.12 -0.22
CA THR A 34 -11.44 -9.87 -1.38
C THR A 34 -11.07 -8.91 -2.51
N GLN A 35 -10.40 -9.40 -3.55
CA GLN A 35 -10.01 -8.55 -4.68
C GLN A 35 -11.20 -7.77 -5.25
N ASN A 36 -11.04 -6.45 -5.42
CA ASN A 36 -12.06 -5.50 -5.89
C ASN A 36 -13.26 -5.24 -4.95
N SER A 37 -13.28 -5.82 -3.75
CA SER A 37 -14.27 -5.51 -2.70
C SER A 37 -14.20 -4.03 -2.25
N PRO A 38 -15.22 -3.51 -1.55
CA PRO A 38 -15.14 -2.19 -0.92
C PRO A 38 -13.91 -2.02 -0.03
N GLU A 39 -13.58 -3.04 0.75
CA GLU A 39 -12.39 -3.07 1.63
C GLU A 39 -11.10 -3.01 0.81
N TRP A 40 -11.05 -3.70 -0.33
CA TRP A 40 -9.91 -3.65 -1.25
C TRP A 40 -9.68 -2.23 -1.81
N LYS A 41 -10.75 -1.55 -2.19
CA LYS A 41 -10.66 -0.16 -2.67
C LYS A 41 -10.21 0.78 -1.55
N LYS A 42 -10.75 0.60 -0.35
CA LYS A 42 -10.35 1.38 0.82
C LYS A 42 -8.88 1.13 1.22
N ALA A 43 -8.40 -0.10 1.11
CA ALA A 43 -6.99 -0.40 1.31
C ALA A 43 -6.10 0.34 0.29
N ALA A 44 -6.52 0.36 -0.99
CA ALA A 44 -5.81 1.10 -2.03
C ALA A 44 -5.75 2.62 -1.73
N GLU A 45 -6.84 3.23 -1.26
CA GLU A 45 -6.88 4.65 -0.86
C GLU A 45 -5.93 4.97 0.32
N LEU A 46 -5.87 4.07 1.30
CA LEU A 46 -4.95 4.20 2.44
C LEU A 46 -3.48 4.09 2.01
N PHE A 47 -3.17 3.16 1.10
CA PHE A 47 -1.83 3.03 0.53
C PHE A 47 -1.46 4.21 -0.37
N GLU A 48 -2.41 4.73 -1.14
CA GLU A 48 -2.23 5.91 -1.97
C GLU A 48 -1.93 7.15 -1.13
N THR A 49 -2.66 7.34 -0.02
CA THR A 49 -2.39 8.41 0.93
C THR A 49 -0.95 8.31 1.48
N ALA A 50 -0.54 7.12 1.92
CA ALA A 50 0.82 6.89 2.39
C ALA A 50 1.87 7.16 1.29
N CYS A 51 1.60 6.73 0.06
CA CYS A 51 2.49 6.95 -1.07
C CYS A 51 2.65 8.43 -1.42
N ASN A 52 1.55 9.19 -1.44
CA ASN A 52 1.54 10.63 -1.74
C ASN A 52 2.32 11.45 -0.70
N GLU A 53 2.36 10.98 0.54
CA GLU A 53 3.16 11.55 1.63
C GLU A 53 4.59 10.96 1.66
N HIS A 54 5.10 10.48 0.52
CA HIS A 54 6.45 9.96 0.31
C HIS A 54 6.83 8.74 1.16
N HIS A 55 5.84 7.97 1.66
CA HIS A 55 6.12 6.75 2.39
C HIS A 55 6.34 5.59 1.41
N ASP A 56 7.59 5.19 1.27
CA ASP A 56 8.09 4.14 0.38
C ASP A 56 7.25 2.84 0.42
N LYS A 57 6.90 2.36 1.62
CA LYS A 57 6.08 1.16 1.81
C LYS A 57 4.64 1.34 1.33
N GLY A 58 4.08 2.55 1.43
CA GLY A 58 2.73 2.83 0.92
C GLY A 58 2.67 2.67 -0.60
N CYS A 59 3.67 3.21 -1.30
CA CYS A 59 3.81 3.01 -2.74
C CYS A 59 4.03 1.54 -3.11
N PHE A 60 4.83 0.81 -2.31
CA PHE A 60 5.05 -0.62 -2.52
C PHE A 60 3.75 -1.45 -2.41
N GLU A 61 2.98 -1.27 -1.32
CA GLU A 61 1.73 -2.02 -1.14
C GLU A 61 0.69 -1.66 -2.22
N LEU A 62 0.63 -0.38 -2.63
CA LEU A 62 -0.23 0.05 -3.73
C LEU A 62 0.18 -0.64 -5.05
N GLY A 63 1.48 -0.72 -5.35
CA GLY A 63 2.00 -1.45 -6.50
C GLY A 63 1.64 -2.94 -6.47
N ALA A 64 1.79 -3.59 -5.31
CA ALA A 64 1.41 -4.98 -5.12
C ALA A 64 -0.09 -5.22 -5.30
N LEU A 65 -0.92 -4.28 -4.86
CA LEU A 65 -2.37 -4.31 -5.06
C LEU A 65 -2.72 -4.18 -6.55
N LYS A 66 -2.10 -3.25 -7.29
CA LYS A 66 -2.29 -3.13 -8.75
C LYS A 66 -1.79 -4.34 -9.52
N TYR A 67 -0.72 -4.99 -9.06
CA TYR A 67 -0.24 -6.22 -9.68
C TYR A 67 -1.28 -7.34 -9.58
N ARG A 68 -1.88 -7.52 -8.39
CA ARG A 68 -2.95 -8.49 -8.16
C ARG A 68 -4.20 -8.21 -8.96
N GLU A 69 -4.50 -6.93 -9.23
CA GLU A 69 -5.55 -6.50 -10.18
C GLU A 69 -5.24 -6.81 -11.66
N GLY A 70 -4.09 -7.42 -11.97
CA GLY A 70 -3.64 -7.65 -13.35
C GLY A 70 -3.14 -6.38 -14.05
N ARG A 71 -2.92 -5.30 -13.31
CA ARG A 71 -2.49 -3.99 -13.83
C ARG A 71 -0.98 -3.84 -13.72
N SER A 72 -0.23 -4.76 -14.31
CA SER A 72 1.23 -4.85 -14.18
C SER A 72 1.96 -3.55 -14.55
N LYS A 73 1.49 -2.81 -15.57
CA LYS A 73 2.08 -1.51 -15.94
C LYS A 73 2.04 -0.50 -14.79
N LYS A 74 0.85 -0.33 -14.18
CA LYS A 74 0.65 0.56 -13.03
C LYS A 74 1.40 0.06 -11.80
N ALA A 75 1.45 -1.25 -11.59
CA ALA A 75 2.23 -1.83 -10.50
C ALA A 75 3.71 -1.44 -10.59
N THR A 76 4.31 -1.57 -11.78
CA THR A 76 5.70 -1.18 -12.02
C THR A 76 5.94 0.30 -11.79
N GLU A 77 5.01 1.18 -12.19
CA GLU A 77 5.09 2.63 -11.90
C GLU A 77 5.17 2.89 -10.39
N TYR A 78 4.28 2.30 -9.60
CA TYR A 78 4.31 2.47 -8.13
C TYR A 78 5.54 1.84 -7.49
N PHE A 79 6.04 0.70 -8.00
CA PHE A 79 7.30 0.13 -7.53
C PHE A 79 8.52 1.00 -7.86
N LYS A 80 8.50 1.74 -8.98
CA LYS A 80 9.54 2.73 -9.31
C LYS A 80 9.53 3.87 -8.29
N ILE A 81 8.36 4.43 -8.01
CA ILE A 81 8.20 5.49 -7.00
C ILE A 81 8.68 5.00 -5.62
N ALA A 82 8.25 3.79 -5.20
CA ALA A 82 8.71 3.20 -3.95
C ALA A 82 10.24 3.03 -3.90
N CYS A 83 10.86 2.66 -5.03
CA CYS A 83 12.32 2.55 -5.15
C CYS A 83 13.00 3.92 -5.01
N GLU A 84 12.46 4.97 -5.64
CA GLU A 84 12.95 6.35 -5.54
C GLU A 84 12.88 6.86 -4.10
N TYR A 85 11.87 6.44 -3.33
CA TYR A 85 11.75 6.74 -1.89
C TYR A 85 12.61 5.85 -0.98
N GLY A 86 13.46 4.99 -1.55
CA GLY A 86 14.45 4.20 -0.81
C GLY A 86 14.05 2.75 -0.52
N ASN A 87 12.91 2.28 -1.03
CA ASN A 87 12.48 0.89 -0.83
C ASN A 87 13.31 -0.08 -1.70
N LYS A 88 14.31 -0.71 -1.09
CA LYS A 88 15.20 -1.66 -1.76
C LYS A 88 14.47 -2.89 -2.35
N ILE A 89 13.38 -3.31 -1.72
CA ILE A 89 12.57 -4.45 -2.21
C ILE A 89 11.85 -4.04 -3.50
N ALA A 90 11.27 -2.84 -3.53
CA ALA A 90 10.64 -2.28 -4.72
C ALA A 90 11.65 -2.16 -5.88
N CYS A 91 12.87 -1.67 -5.62
CA CYS A 91 13.92 -1.59 -6.64
C CYS A 91 14.24 -2.95 -7.28
N ASN A 92 14.28 -4.02 -6.47
CA ASN A 92 14.51 -5.38 -6.97
C ASN A 92 13.31 -5.88 -7.80
N ASN A 93 12.09 -5.50 -7.42
CA ASN A 93 10.89 -5.83 -8.19
C ASN A 93 10.88 -5.11 -9.55
N VAL A 94 11.20 -3.81 -9.59
CA VAL A 94 11.32 -3.06 -10.87
C VAL A 94 12.27 -3.76 -11.83
N LYS A 95 13.47 -4.15 -11.36
CA LYS A 95 14.45 -4.89 -12.18
C LYS A 95 13.94 -6.22 -12.73
N LYS A 96 13.00 -6.88 -12.04
CA LYS A 96 12.36 -8.11 -12.52
C LYS A 96 11.30 -7.84 -13.59
N PHE A 97 10.61 -6.69 -13.50
CA PHE A 97 9.57 -6.32 -14.46
C PHE A 97 10.10 -5.69 -15.74
N GLU A 98 11.35 -5.21 -15.74
CA GLU A 98 12.03 -4.64 -16.91
C GLU A 98 12.84 -5.66 -17.71
N LYS A 99 12.75 -6.96 -17.36
CA LYS A 99 13.47 -8.06 -18.02
C LYS A 99 12.53 -8.88 -18.89
#